data_AF-A0A3E2UEL9-F1
#
_entry.id   AF-A0A3E2UEL9-F1
#
_cell.length_a   1.000
_cell.length_b   1.000
_cell.length_c   1.000
_cell.angle_alpha   90.00
_cell.angle_beta   90.00
_cell.angle_gamma   90.00
#
_symmetry.space_group_name_H-M   'P 1'
#
loop_
_entity.id
_entity.type
_entity.pdbx_description
1 polymer ?
#
loop_
_entity_poly.entity_id
_entity_poly.type
_entity_poly.pdbx_seq_one_letter_code
_entity_poly.pdbx_strand_id
1 'polypeptide(L)'
;MDRLDNRTGHTVYLKDRAIPDGEMVTFSVWAVSGISGLLFDLEPCYIANYGRYTGRLSLSTNIGEEQLKVIEDYMEQHDKWTVDKNCSYWSIHLWNEVVGEDAALKIRGFVCTPEKIEQAFSAFDCVEVDKDFSRAGGIYCYKDGERTELQLCS
;
A
#
# COMPACT_ATOMS: atom_id res chain seq x y z
N MET A 1 1.86 4.51 -4.10
CA MET A 1 2.23 3.48 -3.12
C MET A 1 1.45 3.79 -1.87
N ASP A 2 0.79 2.78 -1.30
CA ASP A 2 -0.04 2.95 -0.11
C ASP A 2 0.74 2.53 1.12
N ARG A 3 0.59 3.34 2.17
CA ARG A 3 1.35 3.23 3.40
C ARG A 3 0.42 3.46 4.58
N LEU A 4 0.66 2.69 5.62
CA LEU A 4 0.15 2.91 6.96
C LEU A 4 1.30 3.23 7.91
N ASP A 5 1.17 4.32 8.66
CA ASP A 5 2.11 4.69 9.72
C ASP A 5 1.37 4.59 11.05
N ASN A 6 1.77 3.66 11.92
CA ASN A 6 1.16 3.57 13.23
C ASN A 6 1.75 4.67 14.14
N ARG A 7 0.90 5.63 14.52
CA ARG A 7 1.23 6.74 15.42
C ARG A 7 0.23 6.87 16.58
N THR A 8 -0.48 5.80 16.91
CA THR A 8 -1.55 5.82 17.92
C THR A 8 -1.02 5.78 19.36
N GLY A 9 0.30 5.66 19.55
CA GLY A 9 0.93 5.53 20.88
C GLY A 9 0.82 4.13 21.48
N HIS A 10 0.28 3.16 20.74
CA HIS A 10 0.17 1.75 21.13
C HIS A 10 0.21 0.82 19.91
N THR A 11 0.40 -0.47 20.14
CA THR A 11 0.37 -1.47 19.06
C THR A 11 -1.03 -1.61 18.50
N VAL A 12 -1.17 -1.47 17.18
CA VAL A 12 -2.39 -1.79 16.44
C VAL A 12 -2.22 -3.11 15.70
N TYR A 13 -3.32 -3.67 15.20
CA TYR A 13 -3.28 -4.92 14.45
C TYR A 13 -3.90 -4.68 13.08
N LEU A 14 -3.20 -5.14 12.04
CA LEU A 14 -3.77 -5.33 10.72
C LEU A 14 -3.87 -6.84 10.51
N LYS A 15 -5.09 -7.35 10.63
CA LYS A 15 -5.36 -8.79 10.76
C LYS A 15 -4.57 -9.41 11.92
N ASP A 16 -3.70 -10.37 11.63
CA ASP A 16 -2.86 -11.05 12.62
C ASP A 16 -1.45 -10.41 12.76
N ARG A 17 -1.17 -9.32 12.02
CA ARG A 17 0.08 -8.57 12.11
C ARG A 17 -0.03 -7.47 13.15
N ALA A 18 0.70 -7.63 14.25
CA ALA A 18 0.96 -6.55 15.21
C ALA A 18 1.80 -5.47 14.53
N ILE A 19 1.41 -4.21 14.63
CA ILE A 19 2.14 -3.04 14.13
C ILE A 19 2.43 -2.18 15.35
N PRO A 20 3.64 -2.24 15.95
CA PRO A 20 4.04 -1.41 17.08
C PRO A 20 3.90 0.08 16.77
N ASP A 21 3.78 0.90 17.81
CA ASP A 21 3.83 2.35 17.66
C ASP A 21 5.16 2.75 17.00
N GLY A 22 5.08 3.62 15.99
CA GLY A 22 6.23 4.02 15.20
C GLY A 22 6.68 3.01 14.13
N GLU A 23 5.98 1.88 13.93
CA GLU A 23 6.21 1.02 12.76
C GLU A 23 5.42 1.52 11.54
N MET A 24 5.99 1.28 10.35
CA MET A 24 5.32 1.53 9.08
C MET A 24 5.01 0.21 8.39
N VAL A 25 3.88 0.16 7.72
CA VAL A 25 3.53 -0.95 6.82
C VAL A 25 3.20 -0.38 5.46
N THR A 26 3.76 -0.97 4.42
CA THR A 26 3.37 -0.75 3.03
C THR A 26 2.72 -2.01 2.50
N PHE A 27 1.76 -1.85 1.60
CA PHE A 27 1.10 -2.99 0.97
C PHE A 27 0.91 -2.73 -0.52
N SER A 28 0.97 -3.81 -1.29
CA SER A 28 0.94 -3.76 -2.74
C SER A 28 0.51 -5.10 -3.32
N VAL A 29 -0.30 -5.08 -4.37
CA VAL A 29 -0.73 -6.29 -5.08
C VAL A 29 0.16 -6.46 -6.31
N TRP A 30 1.32 -7.11 -6.18
CA TRP A 30 2.20 -7.33 -7.32
C TRP A 30 1.81 -8.58 -8.11
N ALA A 31 2.02 -8.54 -9.43
CA ALA A 31 2.06 -9.74 -10.25
C ALA A 31 3.42 -10.46 -10.05
N VAL A 32 3.66 -11.03 -8.88
CA VAL A 32 4.81 -11.91 -8.65
C VAL A 32 4.44 -13.32 -9.11
N SER A 33 5.20 -13.86 -10.06
CA SER A 33 4.97 -15.22 -10.57
C SER A 33 4.98 -16.23 -9.41
N GLY A 34 3.88 -16.98 -9.25
CA GLY A 34 3.72 -17.97 -8.18
C GLY A 34 3.21 -17.44 -6.84
N ILE A 35 3.04 -16.11 -6.68
CA ILE A 35 2.45 -15.52 -5.47
C ILE A 35 1.19 -14.75 -5.85
N SER A 36 0.04 -15.30 -5.47
CA SER A 36 -1.27 -14.68 -5.66
C SER A 36 -1.79 -14.22 -4.30
N GLY A 37 -1.50 -13.00 -3.88
CA GLY A 37 -1.93 -12.47 -2.58
C GLY A 37 -1.46 -11.04 -2.37
N LEU A 38 -1.87 -10.42 -1.27
CA LEU A 38 -1.42 -9.07 -0.92
C LEU A 38 -0.02 -9.14 -0.33
N LEU A 39 0.92 -8.39 -0.91
CA LEU A 39 2.29 -8.32 -0.43
C LEU A 39 2.48 -7.09 0.43
N PHE A 40 3.17 -7.30 1.55
CA PHE A 40 3.52 -6.27 2.49
C PHE A 40 5.03 -6.05 2.49
N ASP A 41 5.44 -4.79 2.60
CA ASP A 41 6.83 -4.36 2.75
C ASP A 41 7.81 -4.80 1.65
N LEU A 42 7.29 -5.30 0.52
CA LEU A 42 8.10 -5.64 -0.64
C LEU A 42 8.83 -4.42 -1.23
N GLU A 43 8.12 -3.31 -1.42
CA GLU A 43 8.65 -2.11 -2.07
C GLU A 43 9.77 -1.43 -1.26
N PRO A 44 9.62 -1.22 0.07
CA PRO A 44 10.73 -0.78 0.93
C PRO A 44 11.99 -1.63 0.76
N CYS A 45 11.85 -2.95 0.70
CA CYS A 45 12.98 -3.84 0.48
C CYS A 45 13.61 -3.67 -0.92
N TYR A 46 12.82 -3.45 -1.97
CA TYR A 46 13.36 -3.18 -3.31
C TYR A 46 14.09 -1.84 -3.39
N ILE A 47 13.60 -0.82 -2.69
CA ILE A 47 14.25 0.49 -2.59
C ILE A 47 15.59 0.32 -1.86
N ALA A 48 15.57 -0.31 -0.67
CA ALA A 48 16.74 -0.47 0.17
C ALA A 48 17.84 -1.35 -0.48
N ASN A 49 17.46 -2.47 -1.09
CA ASN A 49 18.42 -3.46 -1.59
C ASN A 49 18.86 -3.20 -3.04
N TYR A 50 18.06 -2.51 -3.85
CA TYR A 50 18.34 -2.35 -5.28
C TYR A 50 18.28 -0.90 -5.78
N GLY A 51 18.07 0.09 -4.90
CA GLY A 51 18.02 1.51 -5.28
C GLY A 51 16.93 1.84 -6.29
N ARG A 52 15.80 1.12 -6.25
CA ARG A 52 14.68 1.30 -7.20
C ARG A 52 13.82 2.50 -6.82
N TYR A 53 13.06 3.00 -7.80
CA TYR A 53 12.01 4.01 -7.65
C TYR A 53 12.47 5.40 -7.16
N THR A 54 13.63 5.87 -7.59
CA THR A 54 14.04 7.29 -7.43
C THR A 54 13.06 8.23 -8.14
N GLY A 55 12.77 9.38 -7.53
CA GLY A 55 11.80 10.36 -8.00
C GLY A 55 10.35 9.98 -7.73
N ARG A 56 10.10 9.01 -6.83
CA ARG A 56 8.75 8.51 -6.57
C ARG A 56 7.91 9.54 -5.84
N LEU A 57 6.69 9.76 -6.34
CA LEU A 57 5.69 10.56 -5.65
C LEU A 57 4.86 9.70 -4.68
N SER A 58 4.57 10.23 -3.50
CA SER A 58 3.80 9.56 -2.45
C SER A 58 2.76 10.50 -1.83
N LEU A 59 1.56 10.00 -1.59
CA LEU A 59 0.56 10.61 -0.71
C LEU A 59 0.52 9.86 0.61
N SER A 60 0.08 10.51 1.68
CA SER A 60 -0.06 9.87 2.98
C SER A 60 -1.19 10.47 3.78
N THR A 61 -1.81 9.63 4.57
CA THR A 61 -2.86 10.00 5.51
C THR A 61 -2.57 9.33 6.85
N ASN A 62 -3.08 9.91 7.93
CA ASN A 62 -3.05 9.25 9.22
C ASN A 62 -4.14 8.18 9.27
N ILE A 63 -3.81 7.02 9.83
CA ILE A 63 -4.71 5.88 9.92
C ILE A 63 -4.98 5.59 11.40
N GLY A 64 -6.26 5.61 11.77
CA GLY A 64 -6.75 5.12 13.05
C GLY A 64 -7.44 3.76 12.91
N GLU A 65 -8.06 3.30 14.00
CA GLU A 65 -8.76 2.01 14.06
C GLU A 65 -9.92 1.91 13.05
N GLU A 66 -10.63 3.00 12.79
CA GLU A 66 -11.72 3.03 11.79
C GLU A 66 -11.17 2.77 10.37
N GLN A 67 -10.07 3.44 9.99
CA GLN A 67 -9.43 3.21 8.70
C GLN A 67 -8.79 1.83 8.60
N LEU A 68 -8.25 1.30 9.71
CA LEU A 68 -7.75 -0.09 9.74
C LEU A 68 -8.85 -1.08 9.37
N LYS A 69 -10.05 -0.92 9.94
CA LYS A 69 -11.19 -1.76 9.60
C LYS A 69 -11.57 -1.65 8.11
N VAL A 70 -11.55 -0.44 7.53
CA VAL A 70 -11.79 -0.25 6.10
C VAL A 70 -10.76 -1.00 5.25
N ILE A 71 -9.48 -0.94 5.64
CA ILE A 71 -8.40 -1.66 4.95
C ILE A 71 -8.63 -3.17 5.04
N GLU A 72 -8.96 -3.70 6.22
CA GLU A 72 -9.22 -5.14 6.40
C GLU A 72 -10.42 -5.61 5.57
N ASP A 73 -11.54 -4.90 5.63
CA ASP A 73 -12.75 -5.23 4.88
C ASP A 73 -12.49 -5.15 3.37
N TYR A 74 -11.68 -4.19 2.91
CA TYR A 74 -11.25 -4.07 1.51
C TYR A 74 -10.36 -5.24 1.09
N MET A 75 -9.38 -5.62 1.93
CA MET A 75 -8.51 -6.76 1.67
C MET A 75 -9.29 -8.06 1.51
N GLU A 76 -10.33 -8.29 2.32
CA GLU A 76 -11.16 -9.50 2.25
C GLU A 76 -12.03 -9.57 0.98
N GLN A 77 -12.48 -8.43 0.49
CA GLN A 77 -13.32 -8.35 -0.71
C GLN A 77 -12.50 -8.36 -2.01
N HIS A 78 -11.21 -8.05 -1.93
CA HIS A 78 -10.35 -7.79 -3.08
C HIS A 78 -8.99 -8.53 -3.02
N ASP A 79 -8.96 -9.73 -2.42
CA ASP A 79 -7.76 -10.56 -2.28
C ASP A 79 -7.28 -11.26 -3.58
N LYS A 80 -7.98 -11.04 -4.70
CA LYS A 80 -7.72 -11.69 -5.99
C LYS A 80 -7.26 -10.70 -7.07
N TRP A 81 -6.21 -11.10 -7.78
CA TRP A 81 -5.68 -10.37 -8.93
C TRP A 81 -6.38 -10.77 -10.23
N THR A 82 -6.80 -9.78 -11.02
CA THR A 82 -7.21 -9.94 -12.42
C THR A 82 -6.54 -8.86 -13.28
N VAL A 83 -6.48 -9.06 -14.60
CA VAL A 83 -5.83 -8.11 -15.53
C VAL A 83 -6.47 -6.71 -15.46
N ASP A 84 -7.77 -6.66 -15.25
CA ASP A 84 -8.57 -5.43 -15.09
C ASP A 84 -8.54 -4.86 -13.66
N LYS A 85 -8.15 -5.66 -12.64
CA LYS A 85 -7.97 -5.23 -11.24
C LYS A 85 -6.52 -5.43 -10.80
N ASN A 86 -5.63 -4.70 -11.47
CA ASN A 86 -4.19 -4.75 -11.23
C ASN A 86 -3.75 -3.93 -10.01
N CYS A 87 -2.43 -3.87 -9.75
CA CYS A 87 -1.82 -3.14 -8.63
C CYS A 87 -2.29 -1.69 -8.52
N SER A 88 -2.28 -0.95 -9.63
CA SER A 88 -2.67 0.45 -9.66
C SER A 88 -4.14 0.61 -9.30
N TYR A 89 -5.02 -0.20 -9.91
CA TYR A 89 -6.45 -0.19 -9.59
C TYR A 89 -6.67 -0.41 -8.09
N TRP A 90 -6.08 -1.46 -7.54
CA TRP A 90 -6.24 -1.82 -6.14
C TRP A 90 -5.75 -0.69 -5.21
N SER A 91 -4.57 -0.14 -5.47
CA SER A 91 -3.98 0.94 -4.66
C SER A 91 -4.83 2.21 -4.63
N ILE A 92 -5.27 2.67 -5.79
CA ILE A 92 -6.08 3.90 -5.88
C ILE A 92 -7.44 3.72 -5.21
N HIS A 93 -8.06 2.56 -5.41
CA HIS A 93 -9.35 2.27 -4.80
C HIS A 93 -9.23 2.15 -3.28
N LEU A 94 -8.23 1.45 -2.74
CA LEU A 94 -8.02 1.40 -1.31
C LEU A 94 -7.73 2.78 -0.72
N TRP A 95 -6.86 3.57 -1.35
CA TRP A 95 -6.62 4.96 -0.94
C TRP A 95 -7.94 5.73 -0.82
N ASN A 96 -8.77 5.68 -1.87
CA ASN A 96 -10.05 6.38 -1.90
C ASN A 96 -11.04 5.91 -0.83
N GLU A 97 -11.10 4.60 -0.54
CA GLU A 97 -11.91 4.05 0.55
C GLU A 97 -11.43 4.56 1.93
N VAL A 98 -10.11 4.66 2.13
CA VAL A 98 -9.52 5.10 3.40
C VAL A 98 -9.70 6.59 3.66
N VAL A 99 -9.51 7.45 2.64
CA VAL A 99 -9.50 8.90 2.82
C VAL A 99 -10.85 9.59 2.55
N GLY A 100 -11.79 8.88 1.93
CA GLY A 100 -13.10 9.43 1.55
C GLY A 100 -13.03 10.41 0.36
N GLU A 101 -14.19 10.96 -0.02
CA GLU A 101 -14.35 11.72 -1.27
C GLU A 101 -13.49 12.99 -1.37
N ASP A 102 -13.22 13.65 -0.24
CA ASP A 102 -12.53 14.95 -0.20
C ASP A 102 -11.04 14.84 -0.55
N ALA A 103 -10.42 13.69 -0.26
CA ALA A 103 -9.00 13.42 -0.55
C ALA A 103 -8.81 12.30 -1.59
N ALA A 104 -9.89 11.90 -2.25
CA ALA A 104 -9.87 10.84 -3.25
C ALA A 104 -9.04 11.22 -4.50
N LEU A 105 -8.21 10.29 -4.95
CA LEU A 105 -7.53 10.34 -6.24
C LEU A 105 -8.53 10.09 -7.37
N LYS A 106 -8.90 11.18 -8.05
CA LYS A 106 -9.86 11.15 -9.17
C LYS A 106 -9.17 10.89 -10.50
N ILE A 107 -9.05 9.62 -10.87
CA ILE A 107 -8.47 9.22 -12.16
C ILE A 107 -9.57 9.15 -13.23
N ARG A 108 -9.34 9.83 -14.37
CA ARG A 108 -10.28 9.82 -15.51
C ARG A 108 -10.02 8.64 -16.45
N GLY A 109 -11.09 7.93 -16.80
CA GLY A 109 -11.10 6.85 -17.80
C GLY A 109 -10.77 5.47 -17.22
N PHE A 110 -10.94 4.43 -18.05
CA PHE A 110 -10.92 3.02 -17.60
C PHE A 110 -9.52 2.48 -17.30
N VAL A 111 -8.47 3.03 -17.93
CA VAL A 111 -7.08 2.58 -17.76
C VAL A 111 -6.31 3.58 -16.90
N CYS A 112 -5.76 3.09 -15.80
CA CYS A 112 -4.83 3.81 -14.94
C CYS A 112 -3.41 3.73 -15.52
N THR A 113 -2.90 4.86 -16.03
CA THR A 113 -1.51 4.99 -16.52
C THR A 113 -0.67 5.81 -15.55
N PRO A 114 0.67 5.63 -15.52
CA PRO A 114 1.54 6.42 -14.64
C PRO A 114 1.35 7.93 -14.79
N GLU A 115 1.26 8.43 -16.03
CA GLU A 115 1.04 9.85 -16.33
C GLU A 115 -0.26 10.39 -15.71
N LYS A 116 -1.34 9.59 -15.70
CA LYS A 116 -2.60 10.00 -15.07
C LYS A 116 -2.52 10.04 -13.56
N ILE A 117 -1.76 9.13 -12.95
CA ILE A 117 -1.51 9.15 -11.51
C ILE A 117 -0.71 10.41 -11.15
N GLU A 118 0.34 10.72 -11.91
CA GLU A 118 1.14 11.92 -11.72
C GLU A 118 0.30 13.21 -11.85
N GLN A 119 -0.58 13.28 -12.87
CA GLN A 119 -1.53 14.38 -13.00
C GLN A 119 -2.50 14.45 -11.81
N ALA A 120 -3.02 13.33 -11.32
CA ALA A 120 -3.90 13.32 -10.15
C ALA A 120 -3.16 13.81 -8.90
N PHE A 121 -1.87 13.51 -8.77
CA PHE A 121 -1.03 13.95 -7.65
C PHE A 121 -0.80 15.47 -7.67
N SER A 122 -0.77 16.10 -8.85
CA SER A 122 -0.64 17.56 -8.96
C SER A 122 -1.78 18.35 -8.30
N ALA A 123 -2.90 17.69 -7.94
CA ALA A 123 -4.01 18.30 -7.22
C ALA A 123 -3.79 18.37 -5.69
N PHE A 124 -2.69 17.82 -5.18
CA PHE A 124 -2.40 17.71 -3.75
C PHE A 124 -1.11 18.45 -3.40
N ASP A 125 -1.18 19.38 -2.44
CA ASP A 125 0.01 20.09 -1.96
C ASP A 125 0.90 19.24 -1.03
N CYS A 126 0.38 18.10 -0.56
CA CYS A 126 1.05 17.21 0.40
C CYS A 126 1.81 16.04 -0.25
N VAL A 127 2.07 16.11 -1.57
CA VAL A 127 2.85 15.08 -2.27
C VAL A 127 4.30 15.13 -1.83
N GLU A 128 4.82 13.98 -1.41
CA GLU A 128 6.23 13.81 -1.03
C GLU A 128 7.00 13.07 -2.12
N VAL A 129 8.21 13.56 -2.41
CA VAL A 129 9.16 12.91 -3.33
C VAL A 129 10.13 12.05 -2.52
N ASP A 130 10.35 10.81 -2.98
CA ASP A 130 11.30 9.86 -2.39
C ASP A 130 11.10 9.67 -0.88
N LYS A 131 9.82 9.54 -0.49
CA LYS A 131 9.43 9.35 0.91
C LYS A 131 10.20 8.19 1.55
N ASP A 132 10.66 8.41 2.78
CA ASP A 132 11.38 7.39 3.53
C ASP A 132 10.45 6.25 3.95
N PHE A 133 10.88 5.02 3.66
CA PHE A 133 10.24 3.74 4.03
C PHE A 133 11.15 2.85 4.89
N SER A 134 12.24 3.38 5.45
CA SER A 134 13.21 2.63 6.27
C SER A 134 12.62 1.98 7.54
N ARG A 135 11.44 2.43 7.99
CA ARG A 135 10.72 1.90 9.15
C ARG A 135 9.78 0.73 8.82
N ALA A 136 9.77 0.27 7.57
CA ALA A 136 9.00 -0.90 7.15
C ALA A 136 9.58 -2.19 7.75
N GLY A 137 8.71 -3.16 8.02
CA GLY A 137 9.08 -4.44 8.61
C GLY A 137 9.58 -5.46 7.58
N GLY A 138 9.50 -6.74 7.96
CA GLY A 138 9.79 -7.86 7.06
C GLY A 138 8.71 -8.05 6.00
N ILE A 139 9.06 -8.71 4.90
CA ILE A 139 8.14 -8.96 3.78
C ILE A 139 7.20 -10.10 4.15
N TYR A 140 5.91 -9.94 3.88
CA TYR A 140 4.95 -11.05 4.02
C TYR A 140 3.87 -11.00 2.93
N CYS A 141 3.24 -12.14 2.70
CA CYS A 141 2.08 -12.30 1.85
C CYS A 141 0.87 -12.63 2.71
N TYR A 142 -0.28 -12.06 2.38
CA TYR A 142 -1.57 -12.48 2.90
C TYR A 142 -2.42 -13.07 1.79
N LYS A 143 -2.85 -14.33 1.96
CA LYS A 143 -3.65 -15.07 0.98
C LYS A 143 -4.59 -16.04 1.69
N ASP A 144 -5.86 -16.08 1.27
CA ASP A 144 -6.85 -17.05 1.75
C ASP A 144 -6.96 -17.13 3.29
N GLY A 145 -6.77 -16.00 3.98
CA GLY A 145 -6.80 -15.96 5.44
C GLY A 145 -5.44 -16.17 6.13
N GLU A 146 -4.41 -16.59 5.39
CA GLU A 146 -3.11 -17.01 5.91
C GLU A 146 -2.01 -15.97 5.62
N ARG A 147 -1.17 -15.72 6.63
CA ARG A 147 0.03 -14.88 6.51
C ARG A 147 1.28 -15.74 6.35
N THR A 148 2.05 -15.50 5.29
CA THR A 148 3.34 -16.16 5.05
C THR A 148 4.46 -15.12 4.99
N GLU A 149 5.50 -15.28 5.82
CA GLU A 149 6.70 -14.45 5.73
C GLU A 149 7.52 -14.82 4.48
N LEU A 150 8.06 -13.83 3.79
CA LEU A 150 8.81 -13.98 2.56
C LEU A 150 10.21 -13.39 2.70
N GLN A 151 11.13 -13.88 1.87
CA GLN A 151 12.47 -13.31 1.72
C GLN A 151 12.75 -13.06 0.24
N LEU A 152 13.47 -11.98 -0.06
CA LEU A 152 13.99 -11.75 -1.40
C LEU A 152 15.08 -12.77 -1.69
N CYS A 153 15.01 -13.41 -2.85
CA CYS A 153 16.11 -14.22 -3.35
C CYS A 153 17.32 -13.33 -3.60
N SER A 154 18.50 -13.79 -3.16
CA SER A 154 19.80 -13.18 -3.40
C SER A 154 20.22 -13.27 -4.86
#